data_AF-A0A5R2MRS6-F1
#
_entry.id   AF-A0A5R2MRS6-F1
#
_cell.length_a   1.000
_cell.length_b   1.000
_cell.length_c   1.000
_cell.angle_alpha   90.00
_cell.angle_beta   90.00
_cell.angle_gamma   90.00
#
_symmetry.space_group_name_H-M   'P 1'
#
loop_
_entity.id
_entity.type
_entity.pdbx_description
1 polymer ?
#
loop_
_entity_poly.entity_id
_entity_poly.type
_entity_poly.pdbx_seq_one_letter_code
_entity_poly.pdbx_strand_id
1 'polypeptide(L)'
;QEQEGWVTKAAIETISDMLGMPRIRGLEVATFYTQYQLNPVGTRAHIQVCGTTPCMLRGSEALMDVCRSKIHHDQFHTNDKGTLSWEEVECL
;
A
#
# COMPACT_ATOMS: atom_id res chain seq x y z
N GLN A 1 6.10 -8.60 -4.61
CA GLN A 1 5.08 -8.21 -3.61
C GLN A 1 4.80 -9.33 -2.62
N GLU A 2 4.19 -10.46 -3.01
CA GLU A 2 3.85 -11.52 -2.04
C GLU A 2 5.06 -12.06 -1.25
N GLN A 3 6.23 -12.16 -1.89
CA GLN A 3 7.46 -12.67 -1.26
C GLN A 3 8.10 -11.67 -0.27
N GLU A 4 8.04 -10.37 -0.57
CA GLU A 4 8.83 -9.34 0.12
C GLU A 4 7.96 -8.27 0.83
N GLY A 5 6.63 -8.35 0.70
CA GLY A 5 5.66 -7.37 1.19
C GLY A 5 5.47 -6.14 0.29
N TRP A 6 6.45 -5.80 -0.54
CA TRP A 6 6.42 -4.63 -1.44
C TRP A 6 7.20 -4.91 -2.74
N VAL A 7 7.37 -3.91 -3.59
CA VAL A 7 8.00 -4.03 -4.92
C VAL A 7 9.08 -2.98 -5.08
N THR A 8 10.33 -3.44 -5.18
CA THR A 8 11.47 -2.56 -5.44
C THR A 8 11.58 -2.22 -6.93
N LYS A 9 12.21 -1.09 -7.23
CA LYS A 9 12.57 -0.73 -8.62
C LYS A 9 13.35 -1.84 -9.32
N ALA A 10 14.31 -2.45 -8.63
CA ALA A 10 15.11 -3.54 -9.20
C ALA A 10 14.26 -4.76 -9.58
N ALA A 11 13.24 -5.11 -8.78
CA ALA A 11 12.29 -6.18 -9.12
C ALA A 11 11.48 -5.84 -10.38
N ILE A 12 10.99 -4.60 -10.50
CA ILE A 12 10.23 -4.14 -11.68
C ILE A 12 11.10 -4.20 -12.95
N GLU A 13 12.34 -3.73 -12.89
CA GLU A 13 13.27 -3.77 -14.01
C GLU A 13 13.63 -5.20 -14.41
N THR A 14 13.87 -6.08 -13.41
CA THR A 14 14.16 -7.49 -13.66
C THR A 14 13.00 -8.19 -14.37
N ILE A 15 11.75 -7.96 -13.92
CA ILE A 15 10.55 -8.52 -14.57
C ILE A 15 10.39 -7.97 -15.99
N SER A 16 10.66 -6.67 -16.18
CA SER A 16 10.59 -6.04 -17.51
C SER A 16 11.60 -6.69 -18.48
N ASP A 17 12.83 -6.91 -18.02
CA ASP A 17 13.88 -7.57 -18.81
C ASP A 17 13.52 -9.03 -19.10
N MET A 18 12.95 -9.78 -18.14
CA MET A 18 12.45 -11.16 -18.32
C MET A 18 11.33 -11.26 -19.37
N LEU A 19 10.46 -10.26 -19.43
CA LEU A 19 9.34 -10.20 -20.37
C LEU A 19 9.74 -9.58 -21.73
N GLY A 20 11.00 -9.14 -21.90
CA GLY A 20 11.46 -8.48 -23.12
C GLY A 20 10.80 -7.11 -23.38
N MET A 21 10.39 -6.42 -22.31
CA MET A 21 9.68 -5.14 -22.37
C MET A 21 10.59 -3.98 -21.96
N PRO A 22 10.36 -2.76 -22.49
CA PRO A 22 11.05 -1.57 -21.99
C PRO A 22 10.76 -1.35 -20.51
N ARG A 23 11.80 -1.13 -19.70
CA ARG A 23 11.70 -0.89 -18.25
C ARG A 23 10.71 0.21 -17.87
N ILE A 24 10.61 1.25 -18.70
CA ILE A 24 9.65 2.34 -18.48
C ILE A 24 8.19 1.85 -18.44
N ARG A 25 7.83 0.83 -19.22
CA ARG A 25 6.47 0.27 -19.20
C ARG A 25 6.17 -0.49 -17.91
N GLY A 26 7.15 -1.20 -17.36
CA GLY A 26 7.02 -1.83 -16.05
C GLY A 26 6.83 -0.79 -14.94
N LEU A 27 7.62 0.31 -14.99
CA LEU A 27 7.51 1.41 -14.03
C LEU A 27 6.15 2.12 -14.12
N GLU A 28 5.66 2.41 -15.33
CA GLU A 28 4.34 3.00 -15.54
C GLU A 28 3.23 2.16 -14.89
N VAL A 29 3.20 0.84 -15.15
CA VAL A 29 2.23 -0.07 -14.55
C VAL A 29 2.32 -0.08 -13.03
N ALA A 30 3.54 -0.17 -12.49
CA ALA A 30 3.77 -0.21 -11.05
C ALA A 30 3.35 1.08 -10.34
N THR A 31 3.45 2.23 -11.02
CA THR A 31 2.99 3.52 -10.49
C THR A 31 1.51 3.81 -10.75
N PHE A 32 0.89 3.14 -11.71
CA PHE A 32 -0.51 3.36 -12.08
C PHE A 32 -1.48 2.63 -11.15
N TYR A 33 -1.15 1.38 -10.78
CA TYR A 33 -1.98 0.58 -9.88
C TYR A 33 -1.55 0.77 -8.43
N THR A 34 -2.45 1.33 -7.61
CA THR A 34 -2.22 1.59 -6.18
C THR A 34 -1.94 0.33 -5.36
N GLN A 35 -2.31 -0.85 -5.88
CA GLN A 35 -2.08 -2.13 -5.23
C GLN A 35 -0.59 -2.51 -5.18
N TYR A 36 0.26 -1.94 -6.04
CA TYR A 36 1.69 -2.15 -5.96
C TYR A 36 2.30 -1.26 -4.90
N GLN A 37 2.75 -1.89 -3.81
CA GLN A 37 3.41 -1.18 -2.72
C GLN A 37 4.85 -0.88 -3.13
N LEU A 38 5.14 0.40 -3.43
CA LEU A 38 6.49 0.83 -3.87
C LEU A 38 7.42 1.21 -2.71
N ASN A 39 6.89 1.22 -1.49
CA ASN A 39 7.63 1.45 -0.25
C ASN A 39 7.34 0.31 0.74
N PRO A 40 8.21 0.09 1.74
CA PRO A 40 7.97 -0.92 2.77
C PRO A 40 6.64 -0.71 3.51
N VAL A 41 5.89 -1.80 3.68
CA VAL A 41 4.65 -1.84 4.47
C VAL A 41 4.82 -2.74 5.70
N GLY A 42 3.85 -2.73 6.61
CA GLY A 42 3.88 -3.52 7.84
C GLY A 42 4.03 -5.01 7.56
N THR A 43 5.03 -5.65 8.18
CA THR A 43 5.37 -7.07 7.96
C THR A 43 4.28 -8.05 8.38
N ARG A 44 3.38 -7.65 9.28
CA ARG A 44 2.25 -8.48 9.74
C ARG A 44 0.94 -8.11 9.03
N ALA A 45 0.68 -6.82 8.85
CA ALA A 45 -0.51 -6.35 8.16
C ALA A 45 -0.32 -4.94 7.59
N HIS A 46 -0.88 -4.73 6.41
CA HIS A 46 -1.14 -3.42 5.83
C HIS A 46 -2.66 -3.18 5.85
N ILE A 47 -3.12 -2.24 6.66
CA ILE A 47 -4.54 -1.99 6.92
C ILE A 47 -5.06 -0.96 5.91
N GLN A 48 -6.02 -1.36 5.09
CA GLN A 48 -6.67 -0.48 4.12
C GLN A 48 -8.09 -0.16 4.61
N VAL A 49 -8.37 1.11 4.88
CA VAL A 49 -9.68 1.54 5.37
C VAL A 49 -10.43 2.26 4.25
N CYS A 50 -11.61 1.76 3.87
CA CYS A 50 -12.45 2.39 2.85
C CYS A 50 -12.97 3.76 3.34
N GLY A 51 -12.66 4.82 2.58
CA GLY A 51 -13.11 6.20 2.81
C GLY A 51 -14.36 6.60 2.04
N THR A 52 -14.89 5.74 1.15
CA THR A 52 -16.03 6.12 0.30
C THR A 52 -17.35 6.27 1.06
N THR A 53 -18.27 7.04 0.47
CA THR A 53 -19.54 7.47 1.07
C THR A 53 -20.31 6.36 1.80
N PRO A 54 -20.50 5.14 1.26
CA PRO A 54 -21.23 4.10 1.97
C PRO A 54 -20.58 3.69 3.31
N CYS A 55 -19.25 3.62 3.35
CA CYS A 55 -18.48 3.30 4.55
C CYS A 55 -18.44 4.50 5.51
N MET A 56 -18.26 5.70 4.98
CA MET A 56 -18.27 6.95 5.76
C MET A 56 -19.60 7.14 6.50
N LEU A 57 -20.73 6.93 5.82
CA LEU A 57 -22.08 6.99 6.43
C LEU A 57 -22.30 5.97 7.55
N ARG A 58 -21.46 4.93 7.63
CA ARG A 58 -21.47 3.90 8.68
C ARG A 58 -20.32 4.06 9.68
N GLY A 59 -19.57 5.17 9.62
CA GLY A 59 -18.57 5.52 10.61
C GLY A 59 -17.16 4.99 10.34
N SER A 60 -16.75 4.82 9.08
CA SER A 60 -15.38 4.41 8.76
C SER A 60 -14.31 5.40 9.24
N GLU A 61 -14.65 6.68 9.41
CA GLU A 61 -13.75 7.69 9.99
C GLU A 61 -13.25 7.31 11.39
N ALA A 62 -14.11 6.71 12.22
CA ALA A 62 -13.73 6.24 13.55
C ALA A 62 -12.69 5.10 13.48
N LEU A 63 -12.72 4.29 12.42
CA LEU A 63 -11.68 3.27 12.18
C LEU A 63 -10.36 3.93 11.75
N MET A 64 -10.42 5.01 10.96
CA MET A 64 -9.22 5.78 10.61
C MET A 64 -8.60 6.44 11.84
N ASP A 65 -9.38 6.94 12.80
CA ASP A 65 -8.87 7.47 14.08
C ASP A 65 -8.17 6.40 14.92
N VAL A 66 -8.67 5.17 14.91
CA VAL A 66 -7.99 4.02 15.54
C VAL A 66 -6.66 3.76 14.84
N CYS A 67 -6.61 3.80 13.50
CA CYS A 67 -5.37 3.62 12.76
C CYS A 67 -4.35 4.73 13.06
N ARG A 68 -4.78 6.00 13.06
CA ARG A 68 -3.97 7.16 13.44
C ARG A 68 -3.34 7.02 14.82
N SER A 69 -4.12 6.56 15.80
CA SER A 69 -3.67 6.46 17.20
C SER A 69 -2.88 5.19 17.53
N LYS A 70 -3.11 4.08 16.82
CA LYS A 70 -2.51 2.76 17.13
C LYS A 70 -1.38 2.35 16.21
N ILE A 71 -1.32 2.88 14.99
CA ILE A 71 -0.34 2.50 13.98
C ILE A 71 0.62 3.65 13.74
N HIS A 72 0.14 4.73 13.14
CA HIS A 72 0.91 5.94 12.88
C HIS A 72 -0.05 7.09 12.54
N HIS A 73 0.28 8.33 12.94
CA HIS A 73 -0.58 9.49 12.65
C HIS A 73 -0.79 9.69 11.14
N ASP A 74 0.29 9.58 10.37
CA ASP A 74 0.29 9.71 8.91
C ASP A 74 0.09 8.35 8.21
N GLN A 75 -0.61 8.36 7.07
CA GLN A 75 -0.80 7.20 6.19
C GLN A 75 0.51 6.78 5.51
N PHE A 76 0.61 5.54 5.02
CA PHE A 76 1.80 5.01 4.34
C PHE A 76 3.07 4.92 5.21
N HIS A 77 2.93 5.04 6.53
CA HIS A 77 4.00 4.85 7.50
C HIS A 77 3.78 3.58 8.31
N THR A 78 4.88 2.90 8.63
CA THR A 78 4.85 1.77 9.56
C THR A 78 4.86 2.26 11.01
N ASN A 79 4.26 1.48 11.92
CA ASN A 79 4.45 1.68 13.35
C ASN A 79 5.93 1.46 13.77
N ASP A 80 6.28 1.84 15.00
CA ASP A 80 7.65 1.75 15.53
C ASP A 80 8.29 0.36 15.42
N LYS A 81 7.45 -0.69 15.42
CA LYS A 81 7.90 -2.08 15.33
C LYS A 81 8.03 -2.59 13.88
N GLY A 82 7.64 -1.80 12.88
CA GLY A 82 7.62 -2.20 11.47
C GLY A 82 6.60 -3.31 11.15
N THR A 83 5.63 -3.55 12.04
CA THR A 83 4.70 -4.68 11.91
C THR A 83 3.37 -4.31 11.29
N LEU A 84 2.93 -3.06 11.45
CA LEU A 84 1.67 -2.55 10.94
C LEU A 84 1.91 -1.28 10.14
N SER A 85 1.17 -1.09 9.06
CA SER A 85 1.00 0.20 8.36
C SER A 85 -0.46 0.37 7.96
N TRP A 86 -0.88 1.58 7.59
CA TRP A 86 -2.24 1.82 7.14
C TRP A 86 -2.34 2.87 6.05
N GLU A 87 -3.42 2.81 5.29
CA GLU A 87 -3.83 3.81 4.31
C GLU A 87 -5.36 3.89 4.22
N GLU A 88 -5.85 5.04 3.78
CA GLU A 88 -7.21 5.22 3.30
C GLU A 88 -7.27 4.79 1.83
N VAL A 89 -8.30 4.03 1.49
CA VAL A 89 -8.53 3.53 0.13
C VAL A 89 -9.96 3.86 -0.33
N GLU A 90 -10.15 3.75 -1.64
CA GLU A 90 -11.47 3.83 -2.26
C GLU A 90 -12.30 2.56 -2.00
N CYS A 91 -13.45 2.44 -2.67
CA CYS A 91 -14.35 1.29 -2.50
C CYS A 91 -13.64 -0.04 -2.79
N LEU A 92 -13.78 -0.98 -1.85
CA LEU A 92 -13.25 -2.35 -1.90
C LEU A 92 -14.25 -3.33 -2.49
#